data_AF-A0A3S9V9I7-F1
#
_entry.id   AF-A0A3S9V9I7-F1
#
_cell.length_a   1.000
_cell.length_b   1.000
_cell.length_c   1.000
_cell.angle_alpha   90.00
_cell.angle_beta   90.00
_cell.angle_gamma   90.00
#
_symmetry.space_group_name_H-M   'P 1'
#
loop_
_entity.id
_entity.type
_entity.pdbx_description
1 polymer ?
#
loop_
_entity_poly.entity_id
_entity_poly.type
_entity_poly.pdbx_seq_one_letter_code
_entity_poly.pdbx_strand_id
1 'polypeptide(L)'
;MPCFVFVAPSGDGWIVRGDFDDGPLEFATGVRAEQAARDLCHRLSDAGEPVVLEIRLRNGERAGRFLFPAYLAEPTMPVALRA
;
A
#
# COMPACT_ATOMS: atom_id res chain seq x y z
N MET A 1 -10.23 -11.21 1.41
CA MET A 1 -10.74 -9.99 0.75
C MET A 1 -9.58 -9.02 0.74
N PRO A 2 -9.22 -8.35 -0.38
CA PRO A 2 -8.04 -7.49 -0.38
C PRO A 2 -8.23 -6.29 0.53
N CYS A 3 -7.17 -5.90 1.25
CA CYS A 3 -7.14 -4.64 1.98
C CYS A 3 -7.09 -3.47 0.99
N PHE A 4 -7.74 -2.35 1.33
CA PHE A 4 -7.69 -1.15 0.52
C PHE A 4 -6.86 -0.07 1.19
N VAL A 5 -5.99 0.57 0.39
CA VAL A 5 -5.22 1.75 0.78
C VAL A 5 -5.55 2.88 -0.19
N PHE A 6 -5.80 4.08 0.34
CA PHE A 6 -6.17 5.26 -0.42
C PHE A 6 -5.21 6.40 -0.15
N VAL A 7 -4.71 7.02 -1.22
CA VAL A 7 -4.03 8.32 -1.16
C VAL A 7 -4.99 9.37 -1.72
N ALA A 8 -5.27 10.41 -0.93
CA ALA A 8 -6.17 11.47 -1.35
C ALA A 8 -5.74 12.84 -0.81
N PRO A 9 -6.13 13.95 -1.47
CA PRO A 9 -5.99 15.28 -0.91
C PRO A 9 -6.83 15.46 0.37
N SER A 10 -6.35 16.26 1.31
CA SER A 10 -7.08 16.63 2.54
C SER A 10 -6.69 18.05 2.96
N GLY A 11 -7.59 19.02 2.76
CA GLY A 11 -7.24 20.44 2.90
C GLY A 11 -6.02 20.79 2.05
N ASP A 12 -5.05 21.45 2.67
CA ASP A 12 -3.77 21.79 2.03
C ASP A 12 -2.80 20.61 1.93
N GLY A 13 -3.06 19.52 2.67
CA GLY A 13 -2.23 18.33 2.72
C GLY A 13 -2.77 17.14 1.93
N TRP A 14 -2.28 15.97 2.31
CA TRP A 14 -2.55 14.66 1.73
C TRP A 14 -2.69 13.65 2.84
N ILE A 15 -3.43 12.59 2.57
CA ILE A 15 -3.66 11.53 3.54
C ILE A 15 -3.50 10.16 2.91
N VAL A 16 -3.06 9.22 3.74
CA VAL A 16 -3.13 7.78 3.48
C VAL A 16 -4.15 7.18 4.43
N ARG A 17 -5.17 6.51 3.89
CA ARG A 17 -6.17 5.77 4.68
C ARG A 17 -6.18 4.32 4.24
N GLY A 18 -6.65 3.43 5.08
CA GLY A 18 -6.94 2.06 4.69
C GLY A 18 -7.63 1.31 5.82
N ASP A 19 -7.76 0.00 5.66
CA ASP A 19 -8.38 -0.89 6.66
C ASP A 19 -7.42 -1.18 7.84
N PHE A 20 -6.93 -0.12 8.51
CA PHE A 20 -6.10 -0.20 9.71
C PHE A 20 -6.70 0.64 10.84
N ASP A 21 -6.55 0.16 12.07
CA ASP A 21 -7.23 0.69 13.26
C ASP A 21 -6.74 2.09 13.69
N ASP A 22 -5.54 2.50 13.29
CA ASP A 22 -4.88 3.73 13.76
C ASP A 22 -5.33 5.03 13.05
N GLY A 23 -6.37 4.97 12.22
CA GLY A 23 -6.89 6.13 11.50
C GLY A 23 -5.99 6.61 10.35
N PRO A 24 -6.35 7.73 9.68
CA PRO A 24 -5.62 8.21 8.50
C PRO A 24 -4.28 8.86 8.87
N LEU A 25 -3.24 8.56 8.09
CA LEU A 25 -1.94 9.20 8.18
C LEU A 25 -1.92 10.49 7.35
N GLU A 26 -1.41 11.59 7.91
CA GLU A 26 -1.35 12.90 7.26
C GLU A 26 0.05 13.24 6.74
N PHE A 27 0.11 13.87 5.57
CA PHE A 27 1.34 14.26 4.89
C PHE A 27 1.20 15.65 4.26
N ALA A 28 2.28 16.43 4.27
CA ALA A 28 2.29 17.76 3.66
C ALA A 28 2.22 17.74 2.11
N THR A 29 2.62 16.64 1.46
CA THR A 29 2.76 16.56 0.00
C THR A 29 2.29 15.21 -0.53
N GLY A 30 1.76 15.19 -1.75
CA GLY A 30 1.27 13.97 -2.40
C GLY A 30 2.37 12.95 -2.65
N VAL A 31 3.59 13.40 -2.99
CA VAL A 31 4.75 12.51 -3.18
C VAL A 31 5.07 11.72 -1.91
N ARG A 32 5.08 12.38 -0.75
CA ARG A 32 5.31 11.72 0.54
C ARG A 32 4.18 10.75 0.91
N ALA A 33 2.93 11.14 0.68
CA ALA A 33 1.77 10.28 0.91
C ALA A 33 1.80 9.03 0.01
N GLU A 34 2.12 9.21 -1.27
CA GLU A 34 2.24 8.10 -2.23
C GLU A 34 3.37 7.16 -1.85
N GLN A 35 4.56 7.68 -1.51
CA GLN A 35 5.68 6.83 -1.07
C GLN A 35 5.31 6.02 0.17
N ALA A 36 4.76 6.67 1.19
CA ALA A 36 4.34 6.00 2.42
C ALA A 36 3.25 4.94 2.17
N ALA A 37 2.30 5.21 1.26
CA ALA A 37 1.27 4.25 0.89
C ALA A 37 1.87 3.04 0.14
N ARG A 38 2.83 3.25 -0.77
CA ARG A 38 3.52 2.15 -1.46
C ARG A 38 4.31 1.29 -0.49
N ASP A 39 5.05 1.91 0.42
CA ASP A 39 5.81 1.20 1.47
C ASP A 39 4.89 0.37 2.38
N LEU A 40 3.71 0.92 2.72
CA LEU A 40 2.68 0.19 3.46
C LEU A 40 2.13 -1.00 2.67
N CYS A 41 1.77 -0.81 1.40
CA CYS A 41 1.25 -1.88 0.55
C CYS A 41 2.26 -3.01 0.35
N HIS A 42 3.55 -2.69 0.22
CA HIS A 42 4.61 -3.70 0.17
C HIS A 42 4.66 -4.51 1.47
N ARG A 43 4.68 -3.86 2.64
CA ARG A 43 4.68 -4.58 3.92
C ARG A 43 3.48 -5.49 4.12
N LEU A 44 2.29 -5.05 3.72
CA LEU A 44 1.07 -5.86 3.80
C LEU A 44 1.11 -7.04 2.82
N SER A 45 1.56 -6.80 1.59
CA SER A 45 1.79 -7.83 0.58
C SER A 45 2.78 -8.89 1.06
N ASP A 46 3.90 -8.47 1.65
CA ASP A 46 4.93 -9.34 2.23
C ASP A 46 4.41 -10.16 3.43
N ALA A 47 3.40 -9.64 4.14
CA ALA A 47 2.69 -10.35 5.21
C ALA A 47 1.64 -11.35 4.69
N GLY A 48 1.52 -11.52 3.37
CA GLY A 48 0.56 -12.41 2.74
C GLY A 48 -0.82 -11.78 2.52
N GLU A 49 -0.98 -10.48 2.76
CA GLU A 49 -2.24 -9.77 2.54
C GLU A 49 -2.28 -9.13 1.14
N PRO A 50 -3.24 -9.50 0.27
CA PRO A 50 -3.37 -8.83 -1.02
C PRO A 50 -3.92 -7.42 -0.81
N VAL A 51 -3.29 -6.42 -1.43
CA VAL A 51 -3.64 -5.00 -1.23
C VAL A 51 -3.91 -4.28 -2.55
N VAL A 52 -4.91 -3.40 -2.53
CA VAL A 52 -5.21 -2.46 -3.62
C VAL A 52 -4.93 -1.04 -3.15
N LEU A 53 -4.04 -0.34 -3.86
CA LEU A 53 -3.78 1.08 -3.68
C LEU A 53 -4.54 1.90 -4.73
N GLU A 54 -5.37 2.85 -4.31
CA GLU A 54 -5.94 3.87 -5.19
C GLU A 54 -5.38 5.26 -4.84
N ILE A 55 -4.96 6.01 -5.86
CA ILE A 55 -4.43 7.37 -5.72
C ILE A 55 -5.37 8.34 -6.42
N ARG A 56 -5.78 9.39 -5.70
CA ARG A 56 -6.63 10.47 -6.22
C ARG A 56 -5.90 11.81 -6.26
N LEU A 57 -6.14 12.56 -7.33
CA LEU A 57 -5.64 13.92 -7.50
C LEU A 57 -6.51 14.94 -6.75
N ARG A 58 -6.01 16.18 -6.66
CA ARG A 58 -6.75 17.31 -6.04
C ARG A 58 -8.09 17.62 -6.70
N ASN A 59 -8.21 17.36 -8.00
CA ASN A 59 -9.45 17.53 -8.76
C ASN A 59 -10.44 16.34 -8.57
N GLY A 60 -10.09 15.36 -7.73
CA GLY A 60 -10.91 14.17 -7.47
C GLY A 60 -10.75 13.04 -8.50
N GLU A 61 -10.02 13.27 -9.59
CA GLU A 61 -9.74 12.22 -10.58
C GLU A 61 -8.81 11.15 -10.02
N ARG A 62 -8.98 9.91 -10.51
CA ARG A 62 -8.10 8.81 -10.15
C ARG A 62 -6.81 8.90 -10.95
N ALA A 63 -5.70 9.14 -10.26
CA ALA A 63 -4.36 9.13 -10.83
C ALA A 63 -3.92 7.71 -11.20
N GLY A 64 -4.25 6.72 -10.35
CA GLY A 64 -3.82 5.36 -10.55
C GLY A 64 -4.47 4.37 -9.58
N ARG A 65 -4.43 3.10 -9.97
CA ARG A 65 -4.83 1.97 -9.14
C ARG A 65 -3.81 0.85 -9.31
N PHE A 66 -3.20 0.42 -8.22
CA PHE A 66 -2.13 -0.57 -8.21
C PHE A 66 -2.55 -1.77 -7.36
N LEU A 67 -2.20 -2.97 -7.84
CA LEU A 67 -2.45 -4.22 -7.14
C LEU A 67 -1.13 -4.78 -6.63
N PHE A 68 -1.10 -5.06 -5.33
CA PHE A 68 -0.02 -5.74 -4.64
C PHE A 68 -0.53 -7.14 -4.28
N PRO A 69 -0.15 -8.18 -5.04
CA PRO A 69 -0.60 -9.53 -4.76
C PRO A 69 -0.05 -9.99 -3.40
N ALA A 70 -0.74 -10.92 -2.74
CA ALA A 70 -0.20 -11.55 -1.54
C ALA A 70 1.12 -12.25 -1.88
N TYR A 71 2.21 -11.87 -1.23
CA TYR A 71 3.45 -12.62 -1.31
C TYR A 71 3.38 -13.76 -0.30
N LEU A 72 2.98 -14.94 -0.77
CA LEU A 72 3.26 -16.16 -0.04
C LEU A 72 4.74 -16.42 -0.23
N ALA A 73 5.56 -16.04 0.75
CA ALA A 73 6.93 -16.52 0.81
C ALA A 73 6.84 -18.05 0.74
N GLU A 74 7.24 -18.65 -0.39
CA GLU A 74 7.49 -20.08 -0.41
C GLU A 74 8.50 -20.32 0.73
N PRO A 75 8.23 -21.25 1.66
CA PRO A 75 9.20 -21.55 2.69
C PRO A 75 10.49 -21.87 1.95
N THR A 76 11.53 -21.05 2.18
CA THR A 76 12.88 -21.32 1.68
C THR A 76 13.28 -22.65 2.29
N MET A 77 12.97 -23.73 1.58
CA MET A 77 13.55 -25.02 1.84
C MET A 77 15.03 -24.85 1.53
N PRO A 78 15.96 -25.12 2.47
CA PRO A 78 17.36 -25.11 2.12
C PRO A 78 17.53 -26.07 0.95
N VAL A 79 18.06 -25.56 -0.17
CA VAL A 79 18.36 -26.40 -1.32
C VAL A 79 19.34 -27.45 -0.81
N ALA A 80 18.85 -28.68 -0.62
CA ALA A 80 19.70 -29.78 -0.23
C ALA A 80 20.62 -30.02 -1.42
N LEU A 81 21.86 -29.51 -1.31
CA LEU A 81 22.92 -29.80 -2.25
C LEU A 81 23.04 -31.32 -2.29
N ARG A 82 22.66 -31.93 -3.41
CA ARG A 82 22.85 -33.37 -3.62
C ARG A 82 24.35 -33.64 -3.64
N ALA A 83 24.71 -34.71 -2.93
CA ALA A 83 26.05 -35.17 -2.57
C ALA A 83 27.04 -35.24 -3.74
#